data_AF-A0A961WLV6-F1
#
_entry.id   AF-A0A961WLV6-F1
#
_cell.length_a   1.000
_cell.length_b   1.000
_cell.length_c   1.000
_cell.angle_alpha   90.00
_cell.angle_beta   90.00
_cell.angle_gamma   90.00
#
_symmetry.space_group_name_H-M   'P 1'
#
loop_
_entity.id
_entity.type
_entity.pdbx_description
1 polymer ?
#
loop_
_entity_poly.entity_id
_entity_poly.type
_entity_poly.pdbx_seq_one_letter_code
_entity_poly.pdbx_strand_id
1 'polypeptide(L)'
;IVLAGNLGIEQAAKAAGFDVTVPFSPGRGDATDAMTDAASFDVLEPLADGFRNWLKKNYVVAAEEMLLDRAQLMGLTGTEMTVLLGGMRVLGTNFGGTRHGVFTDRVGALTTDFFTNLTDMAYSWHPVDGGIYEIRDRKTGAVKWTATRTDLVFGSNSILRAYAEVYAQDDAKVKFVHDFVAAWAKVMDADRFDLSA
;
A
#
# COMPACT_ATOMS: atom_id res chain seq x y z
N ILE A 1 -11.27 2.35 16.24
CA ILE A 1 -10.13 1.99 15.34
C ILE A 1 -10.37 2.52 13.92
N VAL A 2 -11.39 2.06 13.20
CA VAL A 2 -11.69 2.48 11.81
C VAL A 2 -11.79 4.00 11.64
N LEU A 3 -12.56 4.69 12.49
CA LEU A 3 -12.73 6.15 12.41
C LEU A 3 -11.40 6.92 12.53
N ALA A 4 -10.47 6.44 13.36
CA ALA A 4 -9.15 7.06 13.49
C ALA A 4 -8.30 6.86 12.24
N GLY A 5 -8.41 5.68 11.60
CA GLY A 5 -7.79 5.42 10.30
C GLY A 5 -8.34 6.37 9.22
N ASN A 6 -9.66 6.53 9.14
CA ASN A 6 -10.31 7.47 8.23
C ASN A 6 -9.80 8.91 8.44
N LEU A 7 -9.75 9.38 9.69
CA LEU A 7 -9.22 10.70 10.01
C LEU A 7 -7.76 10.86 9.56
N GLY A 8 -6.94 9.82 9.71
CA GLY A 8 -5.56 9.81 9.20
C GLY A 8 -5.48 10.00 7.69
N ILE A 9 -6.36 9.34 6.93
CA ILE A 9 -6.44 9.50 5.47
C ILE A 9 -6.92 10.90 5.08
N GLU A 10 -7.93 11.44 5.75
CA GLU A 10 -8.42 12.81 5.49
C GLU A 10 -7.34 13.86 5.75
N GLN A 11 -6.59 13.71 6.85
CA GLN A 11 -5.45 14.57 7.16
C GLN A 11 -4.33 14.46 6.12
N ALA A 12 -4.03 13.24 5.65
CA ALA A 12 -3.03 13.01 4.63
C ALA A 12 -3.42 13.59 3.27
N ALA A 13 -4.69 13.48 2.88
CA ALA A 13 -5.22 14.10 1.68
C ALA A 13 -5.15 15.63 1.79
N LYS A 14 -5.51 16.20 2.95
CA LYS A 14 -5.39 17.63 3.21
C LYS A 14 -3.95 18.13 3.13
N ALA A 15 -2.99 17.37 3.64
CA ALA A 15 -1.56 17.67 3.52
C ALA A 15 -1.08 17.64 2.05
N ALA A 16 -1.76 16.88 1.18
CA ALA A 16 -1.53 16.88 -0.27
C ALA A 16 -2.32 17.98 -1.01
N GLY A 17 -3.14 18.78 -0.32
CA GLY A 17 -3.92 19.87 -0.89
C GLY A 17 -5.32 19.48 -1.35
N PHE A 18 -5.82 18.31 -0.94
CA PHE A 18 -7.16 17.82 -1.29
C PHE A 18 -8.07 17.78 -0.07
N ASP A 19 -9.30 18.25 -0.24
CA ASP A 19 -10.34 18.13 0.79
C ASP A 19 -11.26 16.97 0.41
N VAL A 20 -11.22 15.90 1.19
CA VAL A 20 -11.99 14.67 0.96
C VAL A 20 -12.57 14.17 2.27
N THR A 21 -13.71 13.50 2.17
CA THR A 21 -14.35 12.82 3.30
C THR A 21 -14.29 11.32 3.05
N VAL A 22 -13.78 10.58 4.01
CA VAL A 22 -13.75 9.12 3.93
C VAL A 22 -15.08 8.58 4.48
N PRO A 23 -15.83 7.78 3.70
CA PRO A 23 -17.08 7.19 4.18
C PRO A 23 -16.88 6.43 5.49
N PHE A 24 -17.81 6.61 6.43
CA PHE A 24 -17.78 5.93 7.72
C PHE A 24 -19.18 5.42 8.08
N SER A 25 -19.28 4.12 8.27
CA SER A 25 -20.49 3.45 8.74
C SER A 25 -20.28 3.00 10.19
N PRO A 26 -20.97 3.58 11.20
CA PRO A 26 -20.91 3.09 12.58
C PRO A 26 -21.60 1.71 12.70
N GLY A 27 -21.56 1.11 13.89
CA GLY A 27 -22.30 -0.12 14.20
C GLY A 27 -21.45 -1.36 14.50
N ARG A 28 -20.12 -1.29 14.33
CA ARG A 28 -19.22 -2.34 14.82
C ARG A 28 -19.28 -2.42 16.34
N GLY A 29 -19.37 -3.64 16.88
CA GLY A 29 -19.31 -3.92 18.31
C GLY A 29 -17.98 -4.56 18.71
N ASP A 30 -17.71 -4.59 20.01
CA ASP A 30 -16.50 -5.22 20.56
C ASP A 30 -16.80 -6.66 21.00
N ALA A 31 -16.12 -7.63 20.39
CA ALA A 31 -16.21 -9.04 20.77
C ALA A 31 -15.46 -9.29 22.08
N THR A 32 -15.94 -10.24 22.89
CA THR A 32 -15.27 -10.66 24.13
C THR A 32 -14.39 -11.89 23.90
N ASP A 33 -13.47 -12.16 24.82
CA ASP A 33 -12.63 -13.38 24.79
C ASP A 33 -13.48 -14.66 24.74
N ALA A 34 -14.63 -14.69 25.44
CA ALA A 34 -15.55 -15.83 25.43
C ALA A 34 -16.20 -16.09 24.05
N MET A 35 -16.22 -15.09 23.17
CA MET A 35 -16.71 -15.20 21.79
C MET A 35 -15.60 -15.56 20.80
N THR A 36 -14.34 -15.65 21.26
CA THR A 36 -13.15 -15.77 20.43
C THR A 36 -12.40 -17.06 20.75
N ASP A 37 -12.46 -18.03 19.84
CA ASP A 37 -11.56 -19.20 19.90
C ASP A 37 -10.17 -18.80 19.38
N ALA A 38 -9.24 -18.50 20.29
CA ALA A 38 -7.90 -18.03 19.96
C ALA A 38 -7.15 -18.96 19.00
N ALA A 39 -7.26 -20.28 19.16
CA ALA A 39 -6.55 -21.23 18.30
C ALA A 39 -7.06 -21.18 16.85
N SER A 40 -8.35 -20.87 16.66
CA SER A 40 -8.91 -20.70 15.31
C SER A 40 -8.42 -19.43 14.61
N PHE A 41 -7.95 -18.41 15.35
CA PHE A 41 -7.41 -17.17 14.79
C PHE A 41 -5.94 -17.27 14.39
N ASP A 42 -5.19 -18.28 14.85
CA ASP A 42 -3.78 -18.45 14.51
C ASP A 42 -3.53 -18.54 12.99
N VAL A 43 -4.48 -19.10 12.24
CA VAL A 43 -4.39 -19.22 10.76
C VAL A 43 -4.54 -17.87 10.05
N LEU A 44 -5.04 -16.84 10.74
CA LEU A 44 -5.18 -15.49 10.20
C LEU A 44 -3.91 -14.65 10.37
N GLU A 45 -2.90 -15.15 11.10
CA GLU A 45 -1.60 -14.49 11.16
C GLU A 45 -0.99 -14.44 9.76
N PRO A 46 -0.75 -13.24 9.20
CA PRO A 46 -0.21 -13.13 7.85
C PRO A 46 1.21 -13.71 7.80
N LEU A 47 1.51 -14.46 6.74
CA LEU A 47 2.88 -14.88 6.43
C LEU A 47 3.68 -13.76 5.74
N ALA A 48 2.96 -12.92 5.00
CA ALA A 48 3.45 -11.71 4.35
C ALA A 48 2.36 -10.64 4.36
N ASP A 49 2.78 -9.39 4.40
CA ASP A 49 1.91 -8.24 4.17
C ASP A 49 2.64 -7.22 3.30
N GLY A 50 2.41 -7.30 1.98
CA GLY A 50 3.04 -6.40 1.03
C GLY A 50 2.56 -4.95 1.16
N PHE A 51 1.35 -4.70 1.67
CA PHE A 51 0.85 -3.35 1.91
C PHE A 51 1.64 -2.64 3.02
N ARG A 52 2.12 -3.40 4.02
CA ARG A 52 3.03 -2.90 5.08
C ARG A 52 4.52 -3.22 4.85
N ASN A 53 4.88 -3.69 3.66
CA ASN A 53 6.23 -4.09 3.28
C ASN A 53 6.89 -5.06 4.28
N TRP A 54 6.17 -6.12 4.66
CA TRP A 54 6.57 -7.06 5.70
C TRP A 54 6.51 -8.51 5.24
N LEU A 55 7.47 -9.29 5.71
CA LEU A 55 7.58 -10.72 5.46
C LEU A 55 8.04 -11.41 6.76
N LYS A 56 7.33 -12.46 7.20
CA LYS A 56 7.64 -13.13 8.48
C LYS A 56 8.97 -13.88 8.46
N LYS A 57 9.32 -14.49 7.33
CA LYS A 57 10.56 -15.24 7.08
C LYS A 57 10.80 -15.35 5.59
N ASN A 58 11.97 -15.83 5.18
CA ASN A 58 12.20 -16.13 3.77
C ASN A 58 11.37 -17.36 3.35
N TYR A 59 10.50 -17.17 2.36
CA TYR A 59 9.68 -18.22 1.76
C TYR A 59 10.22 -18.58 0.37
N VAL A 60 9.85 -19.76 -0.13
CA VAL A 60 10.16 -20.18 -1.51
C VAL A 60 9.33 -19.40 -2.52
N VAL A 61 8.11 -19.03 -2.15
CA VAL A 61 7.19 -18.20 -2.95
C VAL A 61 7.69 -16.76 -2.96
N ALA A 62 7.62 -16.09 -4.11
CA ALA A 62 8.10 -14.72 -4.25
C ALA A 62 7.19 -13.74 -3.49
N ALA A 63 7.77 -12.66 -2.94
CA ALA A 63 7.03 -11.70 -2.14
C ALA A 63 5.90 -10.99 -2.92
N GLU A 64 6.09 -10.77 -4.22
CA GLU A 64 5.08 -10.23 -5.12
C GLU A 64 3.91 -11.19 -5.39
N GLU A 65 4.14 -12.50 -5.37
CA GLU A 65 3.08 -13.51 -5.50
C GLU A 65 2.27 -13.59 -4.20
N MET A 66 2.93 -13.48 -3.05
CA MET A 66 2.25 -13.41 -1.74
C MET A 66 1.44 -12.11 -1.58
N LEU A 67 1.89 -10.99 -2.16
CA LEU A 67 1.09 -9.77 -2.24
C LEU A 67 -0.19 -10.01 -3.05
N LEU A 68 -0.08 -10.67 -4.21
CA LEU A 68 -1.22 -10.95 -5.07
C LEU A 68 -2.24 -11.87 -4.38
N ASP A 69 -1.77 -12.92 -3.71
CA ASP A 69 -2.60 -13.81 -2.89
C ASP A 69 -3.36 -13.04 -1.80
N ARG A 70 -2.65 -12.17 -1.07
CA ARG A 70 -3.27 -11.32 -0.04
C ARG A 70 -4.31 -10.37 -0.63
N ALA A 71 -4.02 -9.75 -1.77
CA ALA A 71 -4.97 -8.86 -2.45
C ALA A 71 -6.23 -9.60 -2.90
N GLN A 72 -6.08 -10.85 -3.36
CA GLN A 72 -7.20 -11.71 -3.73
C GLN A 72 -8.09 -12.04 -2.52
N LEU A 73 -7.50 -12.41 -1.38
CA LEU A 73 -8.25 -12.68 -0.14
C LEU A 73 -9.02 -11.44 0.37
N MET A 74 -8.52 -10.24 0.08
CA MET A 74 -9.16 -8.97 0.40
C MET A 74 -10.20 -8.52 -0.64
N GLY A 75 -10.43 -9.32 -1.70
CA GLY A 75 -11.38 -8.99 -2.77
C GLY A 75 -10.96 -7.78 -3.62
N LEU A 76 -9.67 -7.46 -3.69
CA LEU A 76 -9.14 -6.32 -4.41
C LEU A 76 -8.89 -6.66 -5.89
N THR A 77 -9.17 -5.70 -6.74
CA THR A 77 -8.75 -5.70 -8.15
C THR A 77 -7.28 -5.26 -8.27
N GLY A 78 -6.65 -5.52 -9.42
CA GLY A 78 -5.27 -5.09 -9.66
C GLY A 78 -5.07 -3.58 -9.56
N THR A 79 -6.08 -2.78 -9.94
CA THR A 79 -6.05 -1.31 -9.82
C THR A 79 -6.18 -0.86 -8.37
N GLU A 80 -7.11 -1.44 -7.59
CA GLU A 80 -7.27 -1.13 -6.17
C GLU A 80 -6.02 -1.51 -5.37
N MET A 81 -5.43 -2.68 -5.64
CA MET A 81 -4.16 -3.11 -5.04
C MET A 81 -3.03 -2.10 -5.34
N THR A 82 -2.94 -1.63 -6.59
CA THR A 82 -1.91 -0.66 -7.02
C THR A 82 -2.04 0.65 -6.25
N VAL A 83 -3.25 1.20 -6.19
CA VAL A 83 -3.51 2.47 -5.49
C VAL A 83 -3.25 2.35 -3.99
N LEU A 84 -3.78 1.29 -3.37
CA LEU A 84 -3.59 1.06 -1.93
C LEU A 84 -2.11 0.96 -1.59
N LEU A 85 -1.33 0.17 -2.35
CA LEU A 85 0.09 0.04 -2.07
C LEU A 85 0.84 1.37 -2.22
N GLY A 86 0.63 2.09 -3.32
CA GLY A 86 1.29 3.37 -3.56
C GLY A 86 0.95 4.41 -2.47
N GLY A 87 -0.30 4.49 -2.05
CA GLY A 87 -0.72 5.36 -0.96
C GLY A 87 -0.14 4.94 0.39
N MET A 88 -0.20 3.66 0.73
CA MET A 88 0.35 3.14 2.00
C MET A 88 1.86 3.42 2.14
N ARG A 89 2.61 3.42 1.03
CA ARG A 89 4.03 3.81 1.01
C ARG A 89 4.24 5.27 1.35
N VAL A 90 3.55 6.20 0.69
CA VAL A 90 3.73 7.65 0.95
C VAL A 90 3.21 8.06 2.33
N LEU A 91 2.26 7.32 2.89
CA LEU A 91 1.79 7.49 4.26
C LEU A 91 2.81 6.99 5.32
N GLY A 92 3.82 6.22 4.92
CA GLY A 92 4.85 5.72 5.84
C GLY A 92 4.35 4.61 6.78
N THR A 93 3.41 3.78 6.32
CA THR A 93 2.73 2.75 7.15
C THR A 93 3.46 1.40 7.18
N ASN A 94 4.72 1.38 6.77
CA ASN A 94 5.52 0.16 6.74
C ASN A 94 5.75 -0.42 8.15
N PHE A 95 5.78 -1.74 8.25
CA PHE A 95 6.08 -2.45 9.49
C PHE A 95 7.46 -2.04 10.02
N GLY A 96 7.55 -1.82 11.34
CA GLY A 96 8.80 -1.43 12.00
C GLY A 96 9.36 -0.07 11.58
N GLY A 97 8.59 0.74 10.83
CA GLY A 97 9.04 2.04 10.33
C GLY A 97 10.12 1.96 9.24
N THR A 98 10.22 0.84 8.51
CA THR A 98 11.19 0.69 7.42
C THR A 98 10.89 1.69 6.29
N ARG A 99 11.92 2.10 5.56
CA ARG A 99 11.81 3.10 4.47
C ARG A 99 11.74 2.50 3.07
N HIS A 100 11.60 1.18 2.96
CA HIS A 100 11.53 0.51 1.67
C HIS A 100 10.26 0.93 0.90
N GLY A 101 10.44 1.37 -0.35
CA GLY A 101 9.35 1.82 -1.21
C GLY A 101 8.77 3.19 -0.85
N VAL A 102 9.27 3.88 0.18
CA VAL A 102 8.80 5.22 0.57
C VAL A 102 9.44 6.27 -0.33
N PHE A 103 9.00 6.29 -1.60
CA PHE A 103 9.53 7.20 -2.62
C PHE A 103 8.87 8.57 -2.53
N THR A 104 9.07 9.26 -1.41
CA THR A 104 8.59 10.64 -1.22
C THR A 104 9.46 11.34 -0.18
N ASP A 105 9.58 12.67 -0.32
CA ASP A 105 10.18 13.54 0.68
C ASP A 105 9.10 14.18 1.60
N ARG A 106 7.81 13.86 1.38
CA ARG A 106 6.64 14.40 2.12
C ARG A 106 5.83 13.29 2.78
N VAL A 107 6.48 12.45 3.57
CA VAL A 107 5.84 11.32 4.26
C VAL A 107 4.63 11.79 5.07
N GLY A 108 3.50 11.10 4.89
CA GLY A 108 2.22 11.45 5.52
C GLY A 108 1.29 12.30 4.63
N ALA A 109 1.75 12.80 3.48
CA ALA A 109 0.89 13.40 2.47
C ALA A 109 0.46 12.36 1.42
N LEU A 110 -0.84 12.25 1.16
CA LEU A 110 -1.39 11.29 0.19
C LEU A 110 -1.19 11.79 -1.24
N THR A 111 -0.09 11.39 -1.86
CA THR A 111 0.40 11.91 -3.14
C THR A 111 0.76 10.79 -4.11
N THR A 112 0.88 11.11 -5.40
CA THR A 112 1.31 10.16 -6.44
C THR A 112 2.83 9.92 -6.48
N ASP A 113 3.56 10.44 -5.49
CA ASP A 113 5.03 10.44 -5.45
C ASP A 113 5.63 9.02 -5.58
N PHE A 114 4.95 7.99 -5.07
CA PHE A 114 5.38 6.60 -5.28
C PHE A 114 5.49 6.24 -6.76
N PHE A 115 4.46 6.54 -7.56
CA PHE A 115 4.41 6.16 -8.97
C PHE A 115 5.32 7.01 -9.84
N THR A 116 5.37 8.31 -9.58
CA THR A 116 6.24 9.22 -10.35
C THR A 116 7.70 8.84 -10.15
N ASN A 117 8.14 8.58 -8.93
CA ASN A 117 9.52 8.19 -8.65
C ASN A 117 9.84 6.75 -9.08
N LEU A 118 8.86 5.83 -9.03
CA LEU A 118 9.02 4.45 -9.53
C LEU A 118 9.23 4.42 -11.06
N THR A 119 8.52 5.29 -11.79
CA THR A 119 8.56 5.33 -13.27
C THR A 119 9.64 6.26 -13.82
N ASP A 120 10.32 7.03 -12.97
CA ASP A 120 11.38 7.94 -13.36
C ASP A 120 12.65 7.19 -13.82
N MET A 121 12.99 7.39 -15.09
CA MET A 121 14.16 6.80 -15.74
C MET A 121 15.48 7.44 -15.33
N ALA A 122 15.48 8.51 -14.52
CA ALA A 122 16.68 9.03 -13.87
C ALA A 122 17.28 8.01 -12.89
N TYR A 123 16.48 7.08 -12.37
CA TYR A 123 16.91 6.08 -11.41
C TYR A 123 17.12 4.70 -12.03
N SER A 124 18.02 3.93 -11.42
CA SER A 124 18.31 2.54 -11.75
C SER A 124 18.23 1.68 -10.49
N TRP A 125 17.78 0.43 -10.64
CA TRP A 125 17.53 -0.46 -9.51
C TRP A 125 18.64 -1.49 -9.42
N HIS A 126 19.30 -1.55 -8.27
CA HIS A 126 20.45 -2.43 -8.03
C HIS A 126 20.10 -3.40 -6.92
N PRO A 127 20.10 -4.73 -7.18
CA PRO A 127 19.86 -5.70 -6.13
C PRO A 127 20.98 -5.64 -5.09
N VAL A 128 20.60 -5.68 -3.83
CA VAL A 128 21.50 -5.91 -2.70
C VAL A 128 21.09 -7.21 -1.99
N ASP A 129 21.58 -7.43 -0.78
CA ASP A 129 21.26 -8.65 -0.03
C ASP A 129 19.81 -8.64 0.52
N GLY A 130 19.29 -9.82 0.81
CA GLY A 130 18.00 -10.00 1.50
C GLY A 130 16.77 -9.59 0.69
N GLY A 131 16.85 -9.55 -0.64
CA GLY A 131 15.72 -9.16 -1.50
C GLY A 131 15.40 -7.65 -1.47
N ILE A 132 16.33 -6.85 -0.93
CA ILE A 132 16.30 -5.40 -0.98
C ILE A 132 16.99 -4.92 -2.26
N TYR A 133 16.54 -3.78 -2.75
CA TYR A 133 17.09 -3.08 -3.91
C TYR A 133 17.41 -1.64 -3.53
N GLU A 134 18.53 -1.14 -4.03
CA GLU A 134 18.86 0.27 -3.97
C GLU A 134 18.40 0.97 -5.25
N ILE A 135 17.75 2.12 -5.08
CA ILE A 135 17.33 2.99 -6.16
C ILE A 135 18.36 4.09 -6.26
N ARG A 136 19.20 4.01 -7.29
CA ARG A 136 20.36 4.88 -7.49
C ARG A 136 20.15 5.84 -8.65
N ASP A 137 20.53 7.09 -8.46
CA ASP A 137 20.60 8.06 -9.56
C ASP A 137 21.61 7.58 -10.61
N ARG A 138 21.20 7.54 -11.88
CA ARG A 138 22.02 6.98 -12.98
C ARG A 138 23.26 7.80 -13.29
N LYS A 139 23.26 9.10 -13.02
CA LYS A 139 24.37 9.99 -13.37
C LYS A 139 25.47 9.95 -12.31
N THR A 140 25.07 9.92 -11.04
CA THR A 140 25.96 10.04 -9.88
C THR A 140 26.24 8.70 -9.20
N GLY A 141 25.36 7.72 -9.37
CA GLY A 141 25.41 6.45 -8.64
C GLY A 141 24.95 6.55 -7.19
N ALA A 142 24.50 7.73 -6.72
CA ALA A 142 24.08 7.94 -5.35
C ALA A 142 22.76 7.22 -5.05
N VAL A 143 22.69 6.55 -3.89
CA VAL A 143 21.47 5.90 -3.41
C VAL A 143 20.47 6.95 -2.95
N LYS A 144 19.30 7.00 -3.59
CA LYS A 144 18.20 7.91 -3.23
C LYS A 144 17.15 7.20 -2.36
N TRP A 145 16.78 5.96 -2.69
CA TRP A 145 15.85 5.16 -1.90
C TRP A 145 16.27 3.69 -1.84
N THR A 146 15.54 2.92 -1.02
CA THR A 146 15.58 1.47 -1.03
C THR A 146 14.18 0.92 -1.28
N ALA A 147 14.07 -0.32 -1.75
CA ALA A 147 12.81 -0.94 -2.13
C ALA A 147 12.89 -2.46 -1.96
N THR A 148 11.75 -3.13 -1.90
CA THR A 148 11.66 -4.59 -1.98
C THR A 148 11.03 -5.00 -3.32
N ARG A 149 10.99 -6.31 -3.59
CA ARG A 149 10.31 -6.86 -4.77
C ARG A 149 8.84 -6.46 -4.85
N THR A 150 8.17 -6.34 -3.70
CA THR A 150 6.78 -5.90 -3.57
C THR A 150 6.57 -4.48 -4.10
N ASP A 151 7.58 -3.61 -4.00
CA ASP A 151 7.52 -2.25 -4.54
C ASP A 151 7.80 -2.25 -6.05
N LEU A 152 8.86 -2.97 -6.44
CA LEU A 152 9.42 -2.93 -7.78
C LEU A 152 8.61 -3.71 -8.82
N VAL A 153 7.77 -4.66 -8.40
CA VAL A 153 6.88 -5.40 -9.30
C VAL A 153 5.96 -4.46 -10.09
N PHE A 154 5.57 -3.31 -9.51
CA PHE A 154 4.73 -2.30 -10.17
C PHE A 154 5.43 -1.55 -11.31
N GLY A 155 6.76 -1.59 -11.40
CA GLY A 155 7.48 -1.06 -12.57
C GLY A 155 8.05 -2.15 -13.49
N SER A 156 7.86 -3.43 -13.15
CA SER A 156 8.41 -4.58 -13.88
C SER A 156 7.34 -5.39 -14.61
N ASN A 157 6.24 -5.76 -13.95
CA ASN A 157 5.13 -6.46 -14.60
C ASN A 157 4.42 -5.50 -15.56
N SER A 158 4.21 -5.90 -16.82
CA SER A 158 3.67 -5.01 -17.86
C SER A 158 2.27 -4.46 -17.55
N ILE A 159 1.42 -5.27 -16.91
CA ILE A 159 0.05 -4.86 -16.55
C ILE A 159 0.08 -3.91 -15.35
N LEU A 160 0.82 -4.25 -14.29
CA LEU A 160 0.94 -3.38 -13.12
C LEU A 160 1.65 -2.06 -13.48
N ARG A 161 2.62 -2.11 -14.39
CA ARG A 161 3.28 -0.92 -14.92
C ARG A 161 2.31 0.00 -15.64
N ALA A 162 1.40 -0.55 -16.45
CA ALA A 162 0.37 0.25 -17.09
C ALA A 162 -0.53 0.97 -16.06
N TYR A 163 -0.84 0.34 -14.93
CA TYR A 163 -1.58 1.00 -13.84
C TYR A 163 -0.75 2.05 -13.11
N ALA A 164 0.52 1.77 -12.84
CA ALA A 164 1.43 2.73 -12.22
C ALA A 164 1.59 3.98 -13.09
N GLU A 165 1.72 3.82 -14.41
CA GLU A 165 1.84 4.93 -15.36
C GLU A 165 0.60 5.81 -15.38
N VAL A 166 -0.62 5.27 -15.20
CA VAL A 166 -1.84 6.09 -15.04
C VAL A 166 -1.73 7.01 -13.83
N TYR A 167 -1.31 6.49 -12.67
CA TYR A 167 -1.19 7.32 -11.47
C TYR A 167 0.08 8.19 -11.43
N ALA A 168 1.05 7.94 -12.31
CA ALA A 168 2.22 8.80 -12.49
C ALA A 168 1.96 10.03 -13.36
N GLN A 169 0.80 10.12 -14.03
CA GLN A 169 0.46 11.28 -14.87
C GLN A 169 0.24 12.55 -14.04
N ASP A 170 0.55 13.71 -14.62
CA ASP A 170 0.45 15.01 -13.96
C ASP A 170 -0.97 15.36 -13.50
N ASP A 171 -1.98 14.89 -14.22
CA ASP A 171 -3.41 15.11 -13.99
C ASP A 171 -4.07 14.03 -13.11
N ALA A 172 -3.34 12.97 -12.73
CA ALA A 172 -3.88 11.85 -11.96
C ALA A 172 -4.02 12.10 -10.45
N LYS A 173 -3.56 13.24 -9.93
CA LYS A 173 -3.49 13.50 -8.47
C LYS A 173 -4.85 13.42 -7.78
N VAL A 174 -5.87 14.08 -8.34
CA VAL A 174 -7.25 14.04 -7.80
C VAL A 174 -7.81 12.63 -7.88
N LYS A 175 -7.64 11.98 -9.04
CA LYS A 175 -8.09 10.61 -9.29
C LYS A 175 -7.48 9.64 -8.27
N PHE A 176 -6.17 9.72 -8.06
CA PHE A 176 -5.44 8.87 -7.11
C PHE A 176 -6.02 8.98 -5.70
N VAL A 177 -6.26 10.20 -5.20
CA VAL A 177 -6.82 10.40 -3.85
C VAL A 177 -8.20 9.76 -3.74
N HIS A 178 -9.09 9.97 -4.71
CA HIS A 178 -10.43 9.37 -4.70
C HIS A 178 -10.39 7.85 -4.80
N ASP A 179 -9.59 7.30 -5.70
CA ASP A 179 -9.46 5.85 -5.86
C ASP A 179 -8.85 5.22 -4.60
N PHE A 180 -7.93 5.91 -3.92
CA PHE A 180 -7.34 5.44 -2.67
C PHE A 180 -8.37 5.42 -1.55
N VAL A 181 -9.15 6.50 -1.40
CA VAL A 181 -10.23 6.58 -0.42
C VAL A 181 -11.27 5.48 -0.66
N ALA A 182 -11.65 5.25 -1.92
CA ALA A 182 -12.59 4.20 -2.28
C ALA A 182 -12.07 2.79 -1.93
N ALA A 183 -10.82 2.49 -2.29
CA ALA A 183 -10.20 1.21 -1.97
C ALA A 183 -10.01 1.02 -0.46
N TRP A 184 -9.64 2.08 0.27
CA TRP A 184 -9.55 2.07 1.74
C TRP A 184 -10.90 1.75 2.37
N ALA A 185 -11.96 2.48 1.98
CA ALA A 185 -13.31 2.27 2.50
C ALA A 185 -13.81 0.86 2.21
N LYS A 186 -13.56 0.33 1.01
CA LYS A 186 -13.88 -1.06 0.65
C LYS A 186 -13.23 -2.08 1.59
N VAL A 187 -11.94 -1.92 1.91
CA VAL A 187 -11.25 -2.82 2.85
C VAL A 187 -11.82 -2.67 4.26
N MET A 188 -12.11 -1.45 4.69
CA MET A 188 -12.68 -1.21 6.02
C MET A 188 -14.05 -1.87 6.17
N ASP A 189 -14.89 -1.85 5.13
CA ASP A 189 -16.25 -2.41 5.17
C ASP A 189 -16.35 -3.86 4.67
N ALA A 190 -15.22 -4.55 4.45
CA ALA A 190 -15.20 -5.93 3.94
C ALA A 190 -15.93 -6.96 4.83
N ASP A 191 -16.07 -6.69 6.14
CA ASP A 191 -16.77 -7.53 7.12
C ASP A 191 -18.18 -7.04 7.48
N ARG A 192 -18.66 -5.97 6.84
CA ARG A 192 -19.93 -5.30 7.17
C ARG A 192 -21.14 -5.92 6.49
N PHE A 193 -21.31 -7.21 6.70
CA PHE A 193 -22.48 -7.97 6.20
C PHE A 193 -23.81 -7.47 6.77
N ASP A 194 -23.79 -6.74 7.89
CA ASP A 194 -24.95 -6.09 8.50
C ASP A 194 -25.51 -4.93 7.68
N LEU A 195 -24.72 -4.35 6.76
CA LEU A 195 -25.13 -3.22 5.91
C LEU A 195 -25.70 -3.65 4.56
N SER A 196 -25.41 -4.89 4.13
CA SER A 196 -25.80 -5.45 2.85
C SER A 196 -26.97 -6.43 3.00
N ALA A 197 -28.13 -5.89 3.42
CA ALA A 197 -29.41 -6.61 3.42
C ALA A 197 -30.20 -6.34 2.13
#